data_AF-A0A8C9P6L6-F1
#
_entry.id   AF-A0A8C9P6L6-F1
#
_cell.length_a   1.000
_cell.length_b   1.000
_cell.length_c   1.000
_cell.angle_alpha   90.00
_cell.angle_beta   90.00
_cell.angle_gamma   90.00
#
_symmetry.space_group_name_H-M   'P 1'
#
loop_
_entity.id
_entity.type
_entity.pdbx_description
1 polymer ?
#
loop_
_entity_poly.entity_id
_entity_poly.type
_entity_poly.pdbx_seq_one_letter_code
_entity_poly.pdbx_strand_id
1 'polypeptide(L)'
;LSSDGRDNAYVADGTVCGPQMYCVNKTCRETHLMRYNCNATKKCKGNGICNNFGNCQCFPGHRPPDCTFQIGSPGGSIDDGNILKSDLFFLKKGYNAHWYNWLILSFYIILPFLISFILVIIKRNERRKSDNRENTECEG
;
A
#
# COMPACT_ATOMS: atom_id res chain seq x y z
N LEU A 1 15.57 39.10 37.22
CA LEU A 1 14.21 38.58 37.03
C LEU A 1 14.14 38.06 35.59
N SER A 2 14.10 36.75 35.38
CA SER A 2 14.12 36.11 34.06
C SER A 2 12.76 36.31 33.40
N SER A 3 12.70 37.03 32.28
CA SER A 3 11.49 37.14 31.46
C SER A 3 11.58 36.07 30.36
N ASP A 4 11.14 34.87 30.70
CA ASP A 4 10.80 33.80 29.76
C ASP A 4 9.45 34.14 29.12
N GLY A 5 9.46 35.17 28.28
CA GLY A 5 8.31 35.63 27.51
C GLY A 5 8.64 35.47 26.04
N ARG A 6 8.12 34.41 25.41
CA ARG A 6 8.09 34.34 23.94
C ARG A 6 7.31 35.55 23.45
N ASP A 7 8.03 36.54 22.93
CA ASP A 7 7.45 37.68 22.22
C ASP A 7 6.69 37.13 21.01
N ASN A 8 5.38 36.97 21.15
CA ASN A 8 4.47 36.51 20.11
C ASN A 8 4.28 37.54 18.97
N ALA A 9 5.09 38.59 18.95
CA ALA A 9 5.09 39.64 17.94
C ALA A 9 6.05 39.36 16.77
N TYR A 10 6.83 38.27 16.83
CA TYR A 10 7.72 37.87 15.74
C TYR A 10 7.09 36.80 14.86
N VAL A 11 7.26 36.97 13.54
CA VAL A 11 6.89 35.98 12.55
C VAL A 11 7.72 34.71 12.78
N ALA A 12 7.06 33.56 12.87
CA ALA A 12 7.72 32.28 13.07
C ALA A 12 8.62 31.94 11.87
N ASP A 13 9.76 31.31 12.15
CA ASP A 13 10.61 30.77 11.10
C ASP A 13 9.82 29.78 10.23
N GLY A 14 10.06 29.82 8.91
CA GLY A 14 9.32 29.05 7.91
C GLY A 14 8.07 29.75 7.36
N THR A 15 7.64 30.89 7.92
CA THR A 15 6.50 31.66 7.38
C THR A 15 6.84 32.24 6.02
N VAL A 16 5.93 32.11 5.04
CA VAL A 16 6.08 32.69 3.70
C VAL A 16 6.01 34.22 3.80
N CYS A 17 7.01 34.90 3.27
CA CYS A 17 7.12 36.37 3.32
C CYS A 17 7.23 37.04 1.94
N GLY A 18 7.32 36.25 0.86
CA GLY A 18 7.40 36.73 -0.52
C GLY A 18 7.43 35.57 -1.53
N PRO A 19 7.33 35.85 -2.84
CA PRO A 19 7.47 34.83 -3.88
C PRO A 19 8.82 34.14 -3.77
N GLN A 20 8.84 32.83 -3.50
CA GLN A 20 10.08 32.08 -3.24
C GLN A 20 10.88 32.68 -2.07
N MET A 21 10.22 33.11 -0.99
CA MET A 21 10.90 33.62 0.21
C MET A 21 10.24 33.12 1.50
N TYR A 22 11.05 32.94 2.55
CA TYR A 22 10.58 32.56 3.88
C TYR A 22 11.34 33.27 5.00
N CYS A 23 10.70 33.42 6.16
CA CYS A 23 11.32 33.99 7.35
C CYS A 23 12.28 32.98 8.00
N VAL A 24 13.51 33.40 8.29
CA VAL A 24 14.47 32.68 9.12
C VAL A 24 15.30 33.67 9.94
N ASN A 25 15.44 33.43 11.25
CA ASN A 25 16.15 34.34 12.16
C ASN A 25 15.67 35.80 12.00
N LYS A 26 14.36 36.02 11.92
CA LYS A 26 13.72 37.35 11.76
C LYS A 26 14.06 38.06 10.44
N THR A 27 14.62 37.35 9.45
CA THR A 27 14.91 37.87 8.11
C THR A 27 14.08 37.14 7.06
N CYS A 28 13.43 37.88 6.16
CA CYS A 28 12.83 37.30 4.96
C CYS A 28 13.97 37.01 3.97
N ARG A 29 14.30 35.73 3.82
CA ARG A 29 15.33 35.28 2.88
C ARG A 29 14.66 34.67 1.67
N GLU A 30 15.25 34.91 0.50
CA GLU A 30 14.96 34.08 -0.66
C GLU A 30 15.13 32.63 -0.25
N THR A 31 14.15 31.80 -0.63
CA THR A 31 14.42 30.38 -0.71
C THR A 31 15.59 30.31 -1.66
N HIS A 32 16.75 29.91 -1.14
CA HIS A 32 17.64 29.18 -1.99
C HIS A 32 16.80 27.96 -2.40
N LEU A 33 16.08 28.07 -3.52
CA LEU A 33 16.15 27.02 -4.52
C LEU A 33 17.64 26.81 -4.72
N MET A 34 18.23 26.05 -3.81
CA MET A 34 19.50 25.40 -4.01
C MET A 34 19.34 24.87 -5.42
N ARG A 35 20.19 25.36 -6.31
CA ARG A 35 20.35 24.83 -7.66
C ARG A 35 20.86 23.41 -7.51
N TYR A 36 20.06 22.53 -6.90
CA TYR A 36 20.27 21.12 -6.93
C TYR A 36 20.11 20.79 -8.41
N ASN A 37 21.22 20.42 -9.04
CA ASN A 37 21.22 19.74 -10.33
C ASN A 37 20.43 18.43 -10.16
N CYS A 38 19.11 18.52 -10.08
CA CYS A 38 18.21 17.40 -9.94
C CYS A 38 17.63 17.14 -11.32
N ASN A 39 18.39 16.38 -12.11
CA ASN A 39 17.88 15.84 -13.37
C ASN A 39 16.93 14.69 -13.02
N ALA A 40 15.62 14.94 -12.98
CA ALA A 40 14.61 13.96 -12.60
C ALA A 40 14.65 12.69 -13.47
N THR A 41 14.97 12.83 -14.76
CA THR A 41 15.14 11.69 -15.67
C THR A 41 16.26 10.76 -15.21
N LYS A 42 17.37 11.31 -14.72
CA LYS A 42 18.51 10.52 -14.23
C LYS A 42 18.36 10.09 -12.77
N LYS A 43 17.99 11.02 -11.88
CA LYS A 43 17.94 10.81 -10.42
C LYS A 43 16.71 10.03 -10.00
N CYS A 44 15.56 10.35 -10.58
CA CYS A 44 14.27 9.72 -10.28
C CYS A 44 13.89 8.66 -11.32
N LYS A 45 14.81 8.29 -12.23
CA LYS A 45 14.61 7.30 -13.30
C LYS A 45 13.39 7.60 -14.19
N GLY A 46 12.97 8.86 -14.29
CA GLY A 46 11.75 9.26 -15.00
C GLY A 46 10.43 8.93 -14.26
N ASN A 47 10.51 8.34 -13.07
CA ASN A 47 9.36 7.88 -12.28
C ASN A 47 9.00 8.83 -11.13
N GLY A 48 9.41 10.10 -11.24
CA GLY A 48 9.13 11.13 -10.25
C GLY A 48 9.66 12.49 -10.69
N ILE A 49 9.33 13.50 -9.89
CA ILE A 49 9.76 14.89 -10.07
C ILE A 49 10.64 15.33 -8.91
N CYS A 50 11.54 16.28 -9.14
CA CYS A 50 12.37 16.83 -8.08
C CYS A 50 11.60 17.89 -7.28
N ASN A 51 11.61 17.79 -5.95
CA ASN A 51 11.04 18.81 -5.07
C ASN A 51 12.06 19.92 -4.72
N ASN A 52 11.65 20.89 -3.90
CA ASN A 52 12.48 22.02 -3.47
C ASN A 52 13.67 21.64 -2.59
N PHE A 53 13.69 20.42 -2.02
CA PHE A 53 14.83 19.87 -1.28
C PHE A 53 15.81 19.12 -2.20
N GLY A 54 15.52 19.06 -3.51
CA GLY A 54 16.30 18.31 -4.48
C GLY A 54 16.08 16.80 -4.40
N ASN A 55 15.06 16.33 -3.68
CA ASN A 55 14.71 14.92 -3.55
C ASN A 55 13.63 14.52 -4.57
N CYS A 56 13.50 13.22 -4.84
CA CYS A 56 12.50 12.73 -5.76
C CYS A 56 11.15 12.56 -5.06
N GLN A 57 10.12 13.23 -5.60
CA GLN A 57 8.71 12.93 -5.37
C GLN A 57 8.28 11.86 -6.38
N CYS A 58 8.19 10.61 -5.95
CA CYS A 58 7.90 9.47 -6.81
C CYS A 58 6.41 9.33 -7.13
N PHE A 59 6.11 8.86 -8.34
CA PHE A 59 4.77 8.47 -8.75
C PHE A 59 4.31 7.16 -8.09
N PRO A 60 3.00 6.86 -8.08
CA PRO A 60 2.50 5.56 -7.65
C PRO A 60 3.20 4.39 -8.34
N GLY A 61 3.42 3.31 -7.58
CA GLY A 61 4.19 2.15 -8.02
C GLY A 61 5.71 2.29 -7.88
N HIS A 62 6.21 3.41 -7.35
CA HIS A 62 7.64 3.64 -7.11
C HIS A 62 7.90 4.16 -5.69
N ARG A 63 9.06 3.85 -5.10
CA ARG A 63 9.46 4.38 -3.77
C ARG A 63 10.70 5.28 -3.85
N PRO A 64 10.76 6.35 -3.04
CA PRO A 64 11.96 7.17 -2.89
C PRO A 64 13.11 6.32 -2.27
N PRO A 65 14.39 6.70 -2.43
CA PRO A 65 14.88 8.03 -2.85
C PRO A 65 15.02 8.26 -4.36
N ASP A 66 15.04 7.21 -5.19
CA ASP A 66 15.36 7.26 -6.63
C ASP A 66 14.22 6.74 -7.52
N CYS A 67 13.03 6.54 -6.94
CA CYS A 67 11.83 6.05 -7.61
C CYS A 67 12.03 4.68 -8.27
N THR A 68 12.59 3.73 -7.52
CA THR A 68 12.59 2.31 -7.90
C THR A 68 11.19 1.72 -7.85
N PHE A 69 10.89 0.83 -8.79
CA PHE A 69 9.60 0.17 -8.88
C PHE A 69 9.33 -0.69 -7.64
N GLN A 70 8.14 -0.54 -7.08
CA GLN A 70 7.65 -1.36 -5.99
C GLN A 70 6.13 -1.48 -6.05
N ILE A 71 5.68 -2.72 -6.17
CA ILE A 71 4.26 -3.06 -6.29
C ILE A 71 3.49 -2.51 -5.10
N GLY A 72 2.41 -1.77 -5.39
CA GLY A 72 1.54 -1.19 -4.38
C GLY A 72 2.11 0.00 -3.61
N SER A 73 3.25 0.57 -4.02
CA SER A 73 3.74 1.84 -3.45
C SER A 73 2.80 3.00 -3.82
N PRO A 74 2.50 3.92 -2.90
CA PRO A 74 1.76 5.14 -3.22
C PRO A 74 2.61 6.19 -3.95
N GLY A 75 3.93 6.04 -3.99
CA GLY A 75 4.85 7.13 -4.32
C GLY A 75 5.40 7.83 -3.08
N GLY A 76 5.69 9.11 -3.20
CA GLY A 76 6.15 9.96 -2.10
C GLY A 76 7.60 10.42 -2.22
N SER A 77 8.05 11.24 -1.27
CA SER A 77 9.44 11.68 -1.09
C SER A 77 10.00 11.18 0.25
N ILE A 78 11.34 11.18 0.38
CA ILE A 78 12.01 10.95 1.67
C ILE A 78 11.64 12.03 2.71
N ASP A 79 11.13 13.17 2.25
CA ASP A 79 10.78 14.33 3.09
C ASP A 79 9.40 14.22 3.73
N ASP A 80 8.57 13.23 3.34
CA ASP A 80 7.16 13.13 3.77
C ASP A 80 6.99 12.81 5.28
N GLY A 81 8.09 12.65 6.04
CA GLY A 81 8.10 12.63 7.51
C GLY A 81 7.37 11.45 8.17
N ASN A 82 6.78 10.54 7.40
CA ASN A 82 5.86 9.51 7.89
C ASN A 82 6.07 8.11 7.26
N ILE A 83 7.29 7.83 6.76
CA ILE A 83 7.68 6.58 6.07
C ILE A 83 7.20 5.31 6.81
N LEU A 84 7.24 5.31 8.14
CA LEU A 84 6.86 4.13 8.93
C LEU A 84 5.36 3.79 8.88
N LYS A 85 4.47 4.79 8.81
CA LYS A 85 3.02 4.57 8.79
C LYS A 85 2.52 4.19 7.41
N SER A 86 3.07 4.82 6.37
CA SER A 86 2.75 4.49 4.99
C SER A 86 3.21 3.06 4.70
N ASP A 87 4.46 2.70 4.95
CA ASP A 87 4.99 1.35 4.70
C ASP A 87 4.19 0.26 5.40
N LEU A 88 3.86 0.45 6.68
CA LEU A 88 3.04 -0.51 7.43
C LEU A 88 1.62 -0.65 6.84
N PHE A 89 1.00 0.46 6.42
CA PHE A 89 -0.33 0.44 5.80
C PHE A 89 -0.31 -0.28 4.45
N PHE A 90 0.70 -0.03 3.61
CA PHE A 90 0.85 -0.69 2.31
C PHE A 90 1.19 -2.17 2.45
N LEU A 91 2.09 -2.53 3.37
CA LEU A 91 2.41 -3.93 3.67
C LEU A 91 1.15 -4.67 4.16
N LYS A 92 0.39 -4.04 5.05
CA LYS A 92 -0.89 -4.59 5.54
C LYS A 92 -1.90 -4.73 4.41
N LYS A 93 -2.05 -3.75 3.52
CA LYS A 93 -3.01 -3.82 2.40
C LYS A 93 -2.62 -4.87 1.35
N GLY A 94 -1.33 -4.95 1.00
CA GLY A 94 -0.79 -5.96 0.08
C GLY A 94 -0.88 -7.39 0.62
N TYR A 95 -0.55 -7.59 1.90
CA TYR A 95 -0.68 -8.87 2.58
C TYR A 95 -2.14 -9.37 2.61
N ASN A 96 -3.08 -8.49 2.98
CA ASN A 96 -4.49 -8.86 3.03
C ASN A 96 -5.04 -9.21 1.64
N ALA A 97 -4.67 -8.47 0.59
CA ALA A 97 -5.10 -8.79 -0.77
C ALA A 97 -4.63 -10.18 -1.24
N HIS A 98 -3.39 -10.57 -0.92
CA HIS A 98 -2.87 -11.91 -1.26
C HIS A 98 -3.61 -13.03 -0.49
N TRP A 99 -3.88 -12.83 0.80
CA TRP A 99 -4.59 -13.80 1.65
C TRP A 99 -6.02 -14.08 1.14
N TYR A 100 -6.80 -13.05 0.79
CA TYR A 100 -8.16 -13.26 0.28
C TYR A 100 -8.18 -13.97 -1.08
N ASN A 101 -7.27 -13.61 -1.99
CA ASN A 101 -7.16 -14.29 -3.29
C ASN A 101 -6.83 -15.78 -3.13
N TRP A 102 -5.98 -16.15 -2.18
CA TRP A 102 -5.66 -17.55 -1.92
C TRP A 102 -6.82 -18.32 -1.27
N LEU A 103 -7.52 -17.71 -0.30
CA LEU A 103 -8.72 -18.33 0.27
C LEU A 103 -9.80 -18.59 -0.78
N ILE A 104 -10.01 -17.63 -1.69
CA ILE A 104 -10.94 -17.75 -2.80
C ILE A 104 -10.54 -18.91 -3.74
N LEU A 105 -9.27 -18.99 -4.12
CA LEU A 105 -8.77 -20.09 -4.97
C LEU A 105 -8.94 -21.45 -4.31
N SER A 106 -8.66 -21.55 -3.01
CA SER A 106 -8.86 -22.77 -2.22
C SER A 106 -10.33 -23.22 -2.24
N PHE A 107 -11.26 -22.28 -2.03
CA PHE A 107 -12.69 -22.57 -2.06
C PHE A 107 -13.15 -23.10 -3.44
N TYR A 108 -12.66 -22.50 -4.53
CA TYR A 108 -12.99 -22.96 -5.89
C TYR A 108 -12.48 -24.35 -6.22
N ILE A 109 -11.43 -24.83 -5.55
CA ILE A 109 -10.91 -26.18 -5.73
C ILE A 109 -11.67 -27.15 -4.81
N ILE A 110 -11.87 -26.80 -3.54
CA ILE A 110 -12.49 -27.70 -2.55
C ILE A 110 -13.99 -27.91 -2.85
N LEU A 111 -14.72 -26.86 -3.22
CA LEU A 111 -16.16 -26.93 -3.46
C LEU A 111 -16.55 -27.99 -4.52
N PRO A 112 -15.95 -28.05 -5.72
CA PRO A 112 -16.27 -29.08 -6.70
C PRO A 112 -15.88 -30.48 -6.22
N PHE A 113 -14.79 -30.64 -5.46
CA PHE A 113 -14.45 -31.93 -4.88
C PHE A 113 -15.50 -32.40 -3.87
N LEU A 114 -15.96 -31.53 -2.98
CA LEU A 114 -17.01 -31.85 -2.01
C LEU A 114 -18.34 -32.20 -2.71
N ILE A 115 -18.73 -31.43 -3.72
CA ILE A 115 -19.93 -31.71 -4.52
C ILE A 115 -19.81 -33.08 -5.20
N SER A 116 -18.68 -33.37 -5.84
CA SER A 116 -18.47 -34.66 -6.51
C SER A 116 -18.52 -35.84 -5.52
N PHE A 117 -17.94 -35.67 -4.33
CA PHE A 117 -17.93 -36.69 -3.29
C PHE A 117 -19.33 -36.97 -2.75
N ILE A 118 -20.12 -35.92 -2.50
CA ILE A 118 -21.52 -36.05 -2.07
C ILE A 118 -22.35 -36.77 -3.14
N LEU A 119 -22.20 -36.39 -4.42
CA LEU A 119 -22.89 -37.06 -5.53
C LEU A 119 -22.54 -38.55 -5.63
N VAL A 120 -21.27 -38.92 -5.44
CA VAL A 120 -20.82 -40.32 -5.42
C VAL A 120 -21.40 -41.08 -4.24
N ILE A 121 -21.44 -40.49 -3.03
CA ILE A 121 -22.04 -41.11 -1.84
C ILE A 121 -23.53 -41.33 -2.05
N ILE A 122 -24.27 -40.32 -2.50
CA ILE A 122 -25.71 -40.44 -2.76
C ILE A 122 -25.95 -41.53 -3.80
N LYS A 123 -25.19 -41.54 -4.90
CA LYS A 123 -25.32 -42.55 -5.95
C LYS A 123 -24.98 -43.97 -5.47
N ARG A 124 -23.95 -44.12 -4.62
CA ARG A 124 -23.63 -45.39 -3.96
C ARG A 124 -24.72 -45.84 -3.01
N ASN A 125 -25.36 -44.90 -2.32
CA ASN A 125 -26.44 -45.20 -1.39
C ASN A 125 -27.70 -45.68 -2.11
N GLU A 126 -28.08 -45.00 -3.19
CA GLU A 126 -29.19 -45.41 -4.06
C GLU A 126 -28.96 -46.80 -4.65
N ARG A 127 -27.74 -47.09 -5.14
CA ARG A 127 -27.36 -48.43 -5.63
C ARG A 127 -27.49 -49.50 -4.55
N ARG A 128 -26.96 -49.25 -3.34
CA ARG A 128 -27.10 -50.17 -2.21
C ARG A 128 -28.56 -50.39 -1.79
N LYS A 129 -29.39 -49.36 -1.87
CA LYS A 129 -30.82 -49.46 -1.54
C LYS A 129 -31.59 -50.29 -2.56
N SER A 130 -31.24 -50.20 -3.84
CA SER A 130 -31.86 -51.00 -4.90
C SER A 130 -31.51 -52.49 -4.76
N ASP A 131 -30.24 -52.80 -4.47
CA ASP A 131 -29.75 -54.17 -4.23
C ASP A 131 -30.46 -54.83 -3.03
N ASN A 132 -30.64 -54.08 -1.94
CA ASN A 132 -31.37 -54.56 -0.76
C ASN A 132 -32.87 -54.79 -1.03
N ARG A 133 -33.49 -54.02 -1.94
CA ARG A 133 -34.89 -54.21 -2.34
C ARG A 133 -35.07 -55.45 -3.20
N GLU A 134 -34.14 -55.72 -4.11
CA GLU A 134 -34.14 -56.92 -4.95
C GLU A 134 -33.94 -58.19 -4.12
N ASN A 135 -33.04 -58.16 -3.13
CA ASN A 135 -32.81 -59.29 -2.22
C ASN A 135 -34.03 -59.62 -1.32
N THR A 136 -34.87 -58.64 -0.97
CA THR A 136 -36.06 -58.87 -0.13
C THR A 136 -37.25 -59.42 -0.93
N GLU A 137 -37.24 -59.31 -2.25
CA GLU A 137 -38.31 -59.80 -3.13
C GLU A 137 -38.13 -61.28 -3.51
N CYS A 138 -36.95 -61.88 -3.27
CA CYS A 138 -36.66 -63.30 -3.52
C CYS A 138 -36.84 -64.22 -2.28
N GLU A 139 -37.01 -63.66 -1.09
CA GLU A 139 -37.21 -64.41 0.17
C GLU A 139 -38.68 -64.53 0.62
N GLY A 140 -39.64 -63.97 -0.14
CA GLY A 140 -41.09 -64.05 0.13
C GLY A 140 -41.82 -64.95 -0.86
#